data_AF-A0A965FPD5-F1
#
_entry.id   AF-A0A965FPD5-F1
#
_cell.length_a   1.000
_cell.length_b   1.000
_cell.length_c   1.000
_cell.angle_alpha   90.00
_cell.angle_beta   90.00
_cell.angle_gamma   90.00
#
_symmetry.space_group_name_H-M   'P 1'
#
loop_
_entity.id
_entity.type
_entity.pdbx_description
1 polymer ?
#
loop_
_entity_poly.entity_id
_entity_poly.type
_entity_poly.pdbx_seq_one_letter_code
_entity_poly.pdbx_strand_id
1 'polypeptide(L)'
;IGLVSKMACIGFASSDFMSSIRPEAYKRLGISDYSKRYLLVIAPKAGCVWSGRANLGRPNGQSGTLILHDSASSFVISHELGHTFGLGHSNFLRCDNAAYDGAWGETCKGVEYGGTIDVMGNVDTTSPLNTYHQWRMGLVDDSQIKQVWQSENVTLAPSDFANGIKAIFIRDGKSAYWIEYRRKTDGAGYKPGLAIYRLDPPPISAVVSVNPEDAEAAEFGAVLGTDVWMLNLDTYQYKDSKSVGGSMTALTAKTYSGNVSFSAVASETSAVVTITKKADTTPPPVPNVLPVAQWNSPNMVILGPGGEDADTAVVGFEAQIDGAVQTLKASDIDGWMPTYLSPFVAPKTFYLRDLPEGSYTFAMRAIDIVGNKSDWSSSQKVVIDRAHPVVTNSFAVSNANANEVTVAWKGATDAGAGICQVNVV
;
A
#
# COMPACT_ATOMS: atom_id res chain seq x y z
N ILE A 1 -13.31 -38.14 -0.39
CA ILE A 1 -12.32 -38.15 0.72
C ILE A 1 -13.11 -38.12 2.02
N GLY A 2 -12.87 -39.03 2.96
CA GLY A 2 -13.58 -39.04 4.26
C GLY A 2 -12.82 -38.21 5.29
N LEU A 3 -13.52 -37.35 6.04
CA LEU A 3 -12.94 -36.59 7.14
C LEU A 3 -12.99 -37.43 8.42
N VAL A 4 -11.87 -37.50 9.16
CA VAL A 4 -11.78 -38.22 10.45
C VAL A 4 -12.33 -37.41 11.63
N SER A 5 -12.54 -36.11 11.43
CA SER A 5 -13.14 -35.17 12.37
C SER A 5 -13.86 -34.06 11.60
N LYS A 6 -14.68 -33.27 12.30
CA LYS A 6 -15.20 -32.03 11.70
C LYS A 6 -14.05 -31.08 11.38
N MET A 7 -14.20 -30.31 10.31
CA MET A 7 -13.28 -29.24 9.95
C MET A 7 -13.29 -28.14 11.03
N ALA A 8 -12.12 -27.60 11.36
CA ALA A 8 -12.00 -26.43 12.22
C ALA A 8 -12.36 -25.14 11.46
N CYS A 9 -13.18 -24.29 12.09
CA CYS A 9 -13.68 -23.07 11.46
C CYS A 9 -12.74 -21.86 11.60
N ILE A 10 -11.87 -21.87 12.61
CA ILE A 10 -11.06 -20.73 13.01
C ILE A 10 -9.65 -21.16 13.42
N GLY A 11 -8.74 -20.20 13.41
CA GLY A 11 -7.40 -20.28 13.95
C GLY A 11 -6.49 -21.23 13.19
N PHE A 12 -5.38 -21.56 13.86
CA PHE A 12 -4.34 -22.44 13.34
C PHE A 12 -4.86 -23.78 12.82
N ALA A 13 -5.83 -24.39 13.52
CA ALA A 13 -6.41 -25.66 13.11
C ALA A 13 -7.15 -25.58 11.76
N SER A 14 -7.79 -24.44 11.45
CA SER A 14 -8.43 -24.22 10.15
C SER A 14 -7.38 -24.10 9.04
N SER A 15 -6.33 -23.31 9.26
CA SER A 15 -5.22 -23.13 8.31
C SER A 15 -4.44 -24.43 8.06
N ASP A 16 -4.22 -25.22 9.11
CA ASP A 16 -3.55 -26.53 9.02
C ASP A 16 -4.40 -27.54 8.24
N PHE A 17 -5.72 -27.55 8.46
CA PHE A 17 -6.64 -28.36 7.66
C PHE A 17 -6.56 -28.00 6.17
N MET A 18 -6.61 -26.70 5.82
CA MET A 18 -6.52 -26.24 4.44
C MET A 18 -5.17 -26.62 3.79
N SER A 19 -4.09 -26.56 4.56
CA SER A 19 -2.74 -26.90 4.08
C SER A 19 -2.55 -28.40 3.89
N SER A 20 -3.11 -29.22 4.78
CA SER A 20 -2.97 -30.69 4.76
C SER A 20 -3.92 -31.38 3.77
N ILE A 21 -5.14 -30.87 3.59
CA ILE A 21 -6.13 -31.50 2.70
C ILE A 21 -5.72 -31.46 1.24
N ARG A 22 -4.99 -30.41 0.83
CA ARG A 22 -4.58 -30.20 -0.55
C ARG A 22 -3.66 -31.31 -1.09
N PRO A 23 -2.47 -31.59 -0.51
CA PRO A 23 -1.60 -32.65 -1.00
C PRO A 23 -2.26 -34.03 -0.90
N GLU A 24 -3.05 -34.30 0.15
CA GLU A 24 -3.75 -35.58 0.31
C GLU A 24 -4.82 -35.79 -0.76
N ALA A 25 -5.57 -34.74 -1.11
CA ALA A 25 -6.57 -34.81 -2.18
C ALA A 25 -5.92 -35.11 -3.53
N TYR A 26 -4.86 -34.39 -3.89
CA TYR A 26 -4.16 -34.62 -5.16
C TYR A 26 -3.47 -35.99 -5.21
N LYS A 27 -2.88 -36.45 -4.11
CA LYS A 27 -2.32 -37.81 -3.99
C LYS A 27 -3.36 -38.89 -4.30
N ARG A 28 -4.56 -38.79 -3.73
CA ARG A 28 -5.66 -39.75 -3.98
C ARG A 28 -6.23 -39.66 -5.40
N LEU A 29 -6.19 -38.48 -6.01
CA LEU A 29 -6.58 -38.28 -7.41
C LEU A 29 -5.48 -38.74 -8.40
N GLY A 30 -4.32 -39.19 -7.92
CA GLY A 30 -3.20 -39.57 -8.78
C GLY A 30 -2.54 -38.37 -9.49
N ILE A 31 -2.69 -37.16 -8.93
CA ILE A 31 -2.13 -35.93 -9.48
C ILE A 31 -0.84 -35.60 -8.71
N SER A 32 0.30 -35.76 -9.36
CA SER A 32 1.62 -35.45 -8.79
C SER A 32 2.00 -33.97 -8.93
N ASP A 33 1.61 -33.32 -10.02
CA ASP A 33 1.82 -31.88 -10.23
C ASP A 33 0.51 -31.09 -10.08
N TYR A 34 0.44 -30.34 -8.99
CA TYR A 34 -0.65 -29.44 -8.63
C TYR A 34 -0.19 -27.99 -8.42
N SER A 35 0.97 -27.64 -8.99
CA SER A 35 1.54 -26.28 -8.93
C SER A 35 0.67 -25.24 -9.65
N LYS A 36 -0.14 -25.67 -10.64
CA LYS A 36 -1.04 -24.82 -11.43
C LYS A 36 -2.50 -25.27 -11.37
N ARG A 37 -2.99 -25.58 -10.16
CA ARG A 37 -4.34 -26.09 -9.94
C ARG A 37 -5.04 -25.45 -8.75
N TYR A 38 -6.33 -25.21 -8.91
CA TYR A 38 -7.23 -24.84 -7.83
C TYR A 38 -7.92 -26.08 -7.30
N LEU A 39 -7.94 -26.22 -5.98
CA LEU A 39 -8.69 -27.27 -5.29
C LEU A 39 -9.88 -26.64 -4.59
N LEU A 40 -11.08 -27.06 -4.98
CA LEU A 40 -12.32 -26.74 -4.30
C LEU A 40 -12.79 -27.97 -3.52
N VAL A 41 -12.99 -27.81 -2.21
CA VAL A 41 -13.49 -28.86 -1.33
C VAL A 41 -14.86 -28.46 -0.82
N ILE A 42 -15.88 -29.26 -1.12
CA ILE A 42 -17.21 -29.15 -0.49
C ILE A 42 -17.26 -30.17 0.64
N ALA A 43 -17.18 -29.67 1.87
CA ALA A 43 -17.28 -30.48 3.09
C ALA A 43 -18.71 -30.46 3.64
N PRO A 44 -19.11 -31.46 4.46
CA PRO A 44 -20.34 -31.38 5.24
C PRO A 44 -20.35 -30.18 6.19
N LYS A 45 -21.54 -29.73 6.60
CA LYS A 45 -21.73 -28.60 7.51
C LYS A 45 -20.89 -28.74 8.78
N ALA A 46 -20.02 -27.76 9.02
CA ALA A 46 -19.07 -27.77 10.15
C ALA A 46 -19.50 -26.86 11.31
N GLY A 47 -20.53 -26.03 11.11
CA GLY A 47 -20.99 -25.06 12.11
C GLY A 47 -20.21 -23.74 12.11
N CYS A 48 -19.50 -23.45 11.01
CA CYS A 48 -18.76 -22.20 10.84
C CYS A 48 -19.71 -21.02 10.59
N VAL A 49 -19.27 -19.82 10.99
CA VAL A 49 -19.99 -18.55 10.76
C VAL A 49 -19.96 -18.13 9.28
N TRP A 50 -18.89 -18.46 8.58
CA TRP A 50 -18.68 -18.25 7.14
C TRP A 50 -19.17 -19.45 6.34
N SER A 51 -19.46 -19.30 5.03
CA SER A 51 -19.87 -20.41 4.14
C SER A 51 -18.73 -20.98 3.29
N GLY A 52 -17.69 -20.18 3.08
CA GLY A 52 -16.44 -20.56 2.44
C GLY A 52 -15.25 -19.99 3.20
N ARG A 53 -14.06 -20.53 2.93
CA ARG A 53 -12.78 -19.98 3.35
C ARG A 53 -11.71 -20.34 2.33
N ALA A 54 -10.89 -19.36 1.98
CA ALA A 54 -9.74 -19.53 1.10
C ALA A 54 -8.50 -18.86 1.68
N ASN A 55 -7.33 -19.38 1.27
CA ASN A 55 -6.07 -18.71 1.58
C ASN A 55 -5.92 -17.48 0.67
N LEU A 56 -5.39 -16.40 1.24
CA LEU A 56 -5.02 -15.23 0.44
C LEU A 56 -3.83 -15.57 -0.45
N GLY A 57 -4.02 -15.44 -1.76
CA GLY A 57 -3.02 -15.71 -2.76
C GLY A 57 -2.33 -14.44 -3.26
N ARG A 58 -1.92 -14.49 -4.52
CA ARG A 58 -1.28 -13.37 -5.23
C ARG A 58 -2.01 -13.14 -6.55
N PRO A 59 -1.90 -11.96 -7.16
CA PRO A 59 -2.63 -11.62 -8.40
C PRO A 59 -2.39 -12.63 -9.52
N ASN A 60 -1.14 -13.08 -9.66
CA ASN A 60 -0.71 -14.08 -10.65
C ASN A 60 -0.60 -15.49 -10.04
N GLY A 61 -1.27 -15.76 -8.93
CA GLY A 61 -1.36 -17.09 -8.35
C GLY A 61 -1.97 -18.05 -9.37
N GLN A 62 -1.31 -19.18 -9.64
CA GLN A 62 -1.82 -20.21 -10.55
C GLN A 62 -2.49 -21.36 -9.80
N SER A 63 -2.71 -21.19 -8.50
CA SER A 63 -3.07 -22.27 -7.62
C SER A 63 -3.69 -21.74 -6.32
N GLY A 64 -4.64 -22.48 -5.77
CA GLY A 64 -5.38 -22.06 -4.59
C GLY A 64 -6.16 -23.21 -3.96
N THR A 65 -6.64 -23.00 -2.74
CA THR A 65 -7.46 -23.97 -2.03
C THR A 65 -8.62 -23.24 -1.39
N LEU A 66 -9.82 -23.69 -1.73
CA LEU A 66 -11.09 -23.15 -1.30
C LEU A 66 -11.82 -24.26 -0.55
N ILE A 67 -12.25 -23.98 0.68
CA ILE A 67 -13.05 -24.91 1.45
C ILE A 67 -14.42 -24.30 1.67
N LEU A 68 -15.45 -25.02 1.25
CA LEU A 68 -16.85 -24.67 1.46
C LEU A 68 -17.46 -25.70 2.39
N HIS A 69 -18.41 -25.29 3.23
CA HIS A 69 -19.17 -26.23 4.05
C HIS A 69 -20.65 -26.17 3.69
N ASP A 70 -21.17 -27.30 3.21
CA ASP A 70 -22.57 -27.50 2.82
C ASP A 70 -23.10 -26.42 1.84
N SER A 71 -22.22 -25.92 0.97
CA SER A 71 -22.54 -24.88 0.00
C SER A 71 -21.84 -25.16 -1.33
N ALA A 72 -22.63 -25.08 -2.41
CA ALA A 72 -22.15 -25.06 -3.79
C ALA A 72 -22.57 -23.77 -4.50
N SER A 73 -22.78 -22.70 -3.73
CA SER A 73 -23.18 -21.39 -4.25
C SER A 73 -22.10 -20.81 -5.17
N SER A 74 -22.48 -20.40 -6.39
CA SER A 74 -21.56 -19.74 -7.33
C SER A 74 -20.97 -18.45 -6.76
N PHE A 75 -21.76 -17.71 -5.98
CA PHE A 75 -21.31 -16.51 -5.28
C PHE A 75 -20.19 -16.84 -4.28
N VAL A 76 -20.42 -17.81 -3.38
CA VAL A 76 -19.41 -18.22 -2.39
C VAL A 76 -18.14 -18.72 -3.07
N ILE A 77 -18.28 -19.56 -4.10
CA ILE A 77 -17.13 -20.05 -4.87
C ILE A 77 -16.34 -18.89 -5.49
N SER A 78 -17.02 -17.91 -6.07
CA SER A 78 -16.37 -16.76 -6.73
C SER A 78 -15.69 -15.84 -5.73
N HIS A 79 -16.32 -15.59 -4.57
CA HIS A 79 -15.76 -14.84 -3.46
C HIS A 79 -14.47 -15.48 -2.95
N GLU A 80 -14.53 -16.77 -2.60
CA GLU A 80 -13.37 -17.51 -2.11
C GLU A 80 -12.26 -17.60 -3.17
N LEU A 81 -12.63 -17.68 -4.45
CA LEU A 81 -11.66 -17.65 -5.54
C LEU A 81 -10.96 -16.28 -5.63
N GLY A 82 -11.68 -15.19 -5.38
CA GLY A 82 -11.11 -13.84 -5.30
C GLY A 82 -9.95 -13.76 -4.29
N HIS A 83 -10.08 -14.35 -3.11
CA HIS A 83 -8.99 -14.42 -2.14
C HIS A 83 -7.75 -15.13 -2.70
N THR A 84 -7.92 -16.20 -3.47
CA THR A 84 -6.78 -16.89 -4.08
C THR A 84 -6.05 -16.05 -5.14
N PHE A 85 -6.70 -14.99 -5.64
CA PHE A 85 -6.09 -13.96 -6.49
C PHE A 85 -5.56 -12.75 -5.71
N GLY A 86 -5.55 -12.82 -4.37
CA GLY A 86 -5.04 -11.75 -3.51
C GLY A 86 -6.03 -10.61 -3.29
N LEU A 87 -7.33 -10.83 -3.52
CA LEU A 87 -8.37 -9.85 -3.19
C LEU A 87 -8.75 -9.91 -1.72
N GLY A 88 -9.05 -8.75 -1.16
CA GLY A 88 -9.58 -8.58 0.18
C GLY A 88 -11.08 -8.40 0.15
N HIS A 89 -11.67 -8.10 1.30
CA HIS A 89 -13.11 -7.83 1.38
C HIS A 89 -13.45 -6.45 0.85
N SER A 90 -14.61 -6.36 0.20
CA SER A 90 -15.27 -5.09 -0.04
C SER A 90 -16.13 -4.76 1.18
N ASN A 91 -15.66 -3.82 1.98
CA ASN A 91 -16.24 -3.42 3.25
C ASN A 91 -17.04 -2.11 3.10
N PHE A 92 -17.77 -1.73 4.15
CA PHE A 92 -18.62 -0.54 4.16
C PHE A 92 -18.24 0.42 5.29
N LEU A 93 -17.95 1.68 4.96
CA LEU A 93 -17.82 2.74 5.95
C LEU A 93 -19.21 3.20 6.37
N ARG A 94 -19.60 2.89 7.61
CA ARG A 94 -20.89 3.28 8.19
C ARG A 94 -20.67 4.26 9.33
N CYS A 95 -21.31 5.43 9.25
CA CYS A 95 -21.36 6.36 10.36
C CYS A 95 -22.75 6.39 11.04
N ASP A 96 -22.77 6.37 12.37
CA ASP A 96 -24.00 6.38 13.18
C ASP A 96 -24.75 7.72 13.07
N ASN A 97 -24.05 8.79 12.71
CA ASN A 97 -24.63 10.12 12.45
C ASN A 97 -25.16 10.29 11.01
N ALA A 98 -25.24 9.21 10.23
CA ALA A 98 -25.63 9.20 8.81
C ALA A 98 -24.73 10.01 7.87
N ALA A 99 -23.55 10.46 8.32
CA ALA A 99 -22.52 10.95 7.40
C ALA A 99 -22.04 9.79 6.52
N TYR A 100 -21.74 10.10 5.26
CA TYR A 100 -21.25 9.11 4.31
C TYR A 100 -19.74 8.89 4.39
N ASP A 101 -19.03 9.74 5.11
CA ASP A 101 -17.59 9.71 5.34
C ASP A 101 -17.25 10.36 6.68
N GLY A 102 -16.13 9.98 7.28
CA GLY A 102 -15.68 10.48 8.58
C GLY A 102 -14.33 9.93 9.02
N ALA A 103 -13.84 10.45 10.13
CA ALA A 103 -12.70 9.86 10.82
C ALA A 103 -13.12 8.53 11.44
N TRP A 104 -12.26 7.51 11.30
CA TRP A 104 -12.49 6.21 11.94
C TRP A 104 -12.58 6.35 13.46
N GLY A 105 -13.53 5.65 14.08
CA GLY A 105 -13.71 5.66 15.52
C GLY A 105 -15.10 5.20 15.93
N GLU A 106 -15.58 5.73 17.07
CA GLU A 106 -16.91 5.35 17.58
C GLU A 106 -18.05 5.75 16.63
N THR A 107 -17.94 6.92 15.98
CA THR A 107 -18.97 7.43 15.07
C THR A 107 -18.97 6.73 13.73
N CYS A 108 -17.79 6.51 13.13
CA CYS A 108 -17.65 5.92 11.80
C CYS A 108 -16.81 4.64 11.87
N LYS A 109 -17.40 3.54 11.43
CA LYS A 109 -16.87 2.18 11.57
C LYS A 109 -16.77 1.49 10.23
N GLY A 110 -15.81 0.58 10.12
CA GLY A 110 -15.68 -0.32 8.98
C GLY A 110 -16.52 -1.57 9.21
N VAL A 111 -17.60 -1.73 8.48
CA VAL A 111 -18.46 -2.92 8.51
C VAL A 111 -17.95 -3.93 7.49
N GLU A 112 -17.46 -5.05 7.97
CA GLU A 112 -16.90 -6.11 7.11
C GLU A 112 -17.96 -6.62 6.12
N TYR A 113 -17.52 -6.85 4.88
CA TYR A 113 -18.33 -7.32 3.76
C TYR A 113 -19.51 -6.44 3.31
N GLY A 114 -19.69 -5.26 3.91
CA GLY A 114 -20.80 -4.37 3.57
C GLY A 114 -20.67 -3.68 2.21
N GLY A 115 -19.57 -3.85 1.48
CA GLY A 115 -19.35 -3.30 0.15
C GLY A 115 -20.04 -4.14 -0.94
N THR A 116 -21.37 -4.15 -0.96
CA THR A 116 -22.14 -5.18 -1.69
C THR A 116 -22.31 -4.98 -3.21
N ILE A 117 -21.49 -4.12 -3.83
CA ILE A 117 -21.44 -3.96 -5.30
C ILE A 117 -20.19 -4.62 -5.91
N ASP A 118 -19.62 -5.55 -5.17
CA ASP A 118 -18.47 -6.36 -5.50
C ASP A 118 -18.69 -7.77 -4.94
N VAL A 119 -18.24 -8.81 -5.65
CA VAL A 119 -18.37 -10.21 -5.20
C VAL A 119 -17.63 -10.46 -3.88
N MET A 120 -16.64 -9.63 -3.54
CA MET A 120 -15.91 -9.64 -2.29
C MET A 120 -16.68 -9.01 -1.11
N GLY A 121 -17.95 -8.62 -1.29
CA GLY A 121 -18.90 -8.36 -0.20
C GLY A 121 -19.59 -9.63 0.27
N ASN A 122 -20.71 -9.49 1.00
CA ASN A 122 -21.50 -10.63 1.52
C ASN A 122 -22.93 -10.69 0.94
N VAL A 123 -23.14 -10.13 -0.25
CA VAL A 123 -24.43 -10.20 -0.97
C VAL A 123 -24.19 -10.62 -2.40
N ASP A 124 -25.02 -11.56 -2.87
CA ASP A 124 -24.97 -12.02 -4.25
C ASP A 124 -25.19 -10.84 -5.22
N THR A 125 -24.28 -10.70 -6.18
CA THR A 125 -24.24 -9.56 -7.08
C THR A 125 -23.68 -9.97 -8.43
N THR A 126 -24.26 -9.43 -9.50
CA THR A 126 -23.76 -9.54 -10.87
C THR A 126 -22.92 -8.32 -11.27
N SER A 127 -22.62 -7.44 -10.31
CA SER A 127 -21.80 -6.26 -10.53
C SER A 127 -20.35 -6.67 -10.82
N PRO A 128 -19.63 -5.95 -11.70
CA PRO A 128 -18.21 -6.22 -11.90
C PRO A 128 -17.45 -5.91 -10.61
N LEU A 129 -16.28 -6.54 -10.43
CA LEU A 129 -15.33 -6.17 -9.38
C LEU A 129 -15.11 -4.65 -9.38
N ASN A 130 -14.91 -4.07 -8.20
CA ASN A 130 -14.42 -2.71 -8.10
C ASN A 130 -13.03 -2.62 -8.73
N THR A 131 -12.73 -1.45 -9.28
CA THR A 131 -11.51 -1.19 -10.06
C THR A 131 -10.25 -1.29 -9.21
N TYR A 132 -10.34 -1.13 -7.88
CA TYR A 132 -9.23 -1.43 -6.98
C TYR A 132 -8.94 -2.93 -6.94
N HIS A 133 -9.94 -3.79 -6.79
CA HIS A 133 -9.79 -5.25 -6.90
C HIS A 133 -9.34 -5.68 -8.30
N GLN A 134 -9.86 -5.06 -9.37
CA GLN A 134 -9.37 -5.32 -10.73
C GLN A 134 -7.89 -4.96 -10.87
N TRP A 135 -7.45 -3.82 -10.34
CA TRP A 135 -6.06 -3.39 -10.33
C TRP A 135 -5.18 -4.35 -9.52
N ARG A 136 -5.65 -4.71 -8.31
CA ARG A 136 -4.97 -5.68 -7.46
C ARG A 136 -4.80 -7.03 -8.14
N MET A 137 -5.75 -7.45 -8.97
CA MET A 137 -5.67 -8.69 -9.75
C MET A 137 -4.82 -8.57 -11.02
N GLY A 138 -4.42 -7.37 -11.43
CA GLY A 138 -3.71 -7.13 -12.70
C GLY A 138 -4.60 -7.06 -13.94
N LEU A 139 -5.90 -6.80 -13.77
CA LEU A 139 -6.85 -6.54 -14.86
C LEU A 139 -6.92 -5.06 -15.26
N VAL A 140 -6.50 -4.17 -14.36
CA VAL A 140 -6.34 -2.73 -14.58
C VAL A 140 -4.88 -2.40 -14.34
N ASP A 141 -4.25 -1.68 -15.26
CA ASP A 141 -2.85 -1.27 -15.13
C ASP A 141 -2.72 0.10 -14.43
N ASP A 142 -1.54 0.39 -13.87
CA ASP A 142 -1.21 1.70 -13.29
C ASP A 142 -1.50 2.87 -14.24
N SER A 143 -1.31 2.67 -15.55
CA SER A 143 -1.58 3.67 -16.58
C SER A 143 -3.06 4.05 -16.71
N GLN A 144 -3.96 3.19 -16.22
CA GLN A 144 -5.40 3.42 -16.21
C GLN A 144 -5.87 4.06 -14.90
N ILE A 145 -4.96 4.40 -13.99
CA ILE A 145 -5.28 5.04 -12.71
C ILE A 145 -4.67 6.43 -12.70
N LYS A 146 -5.53 7.42 -12.52
CA LYS A 146 -5.11 8.82 -12.48
C LYS A 146 -4.88 9.24 -11.04
N GLN A 147 -3.63 9.54 -10.69
CA GLN A 147 -3.29 10.22 -9.43
C GLN A 147 -3.59 11.71 -9.56
N VAL A 148 -4.36 12.25 -8.62
CA VAL A 148 -4.80 13.65 -8.63
C VAL A 148 -4.24 14.37 -7.40
N TRP A 149 -3.47 15.43 -7.65
CA TRP A 149 -2.79 16.22 -6.61
C TRP A 149 -3.33 17.64 -6.47
N GLN A 150 -4.01 18.14 -7.49
CA GLN A 150 -4.60 19.48 -7.55
C GLN A 150 -6.01 19.39 -8.17
N SER A 151 -6.73 20.52 -8.20
CA SER A 151 -8.03 20.58 -8.88
C SER A 151 -7.86 20.31 -10.38
N GLU A 152 -8.58 19.34 -10.92
CA GLU A 152 -8.56 18.99 -12.34
C GLU A 152 -9.85 18.28 -12.76
N ASN A 153 -10.04 18.13 -14.08
CA ASN A 153 -11.12 17.32 -14.65
C ASN A 153 -10.54 16.00 -15.18
N VAL A 154 -11.15 14.88 -14.82
CA VAL A 154 -10.74 13.54 -15.26
C VAL A 154 -11.92 12.82 -15.90
N THR A 155 -11.73 12.26 -17.09
CA THR A 155 -12.74 11.41 -17.73
C THR A 155 -12.54 9.97 -17.30
N LEU A 156 -13.45 9.44 -16.50
CA LEU A 156 -13.49 8.04 -16.11
C LEU A 156 -14.25 7.21 -17.14
N ALA A 157 -13.69 6.07 -17.53
CA ALA A 157 -14.40 4.98 -18.19
C ALA A 157 -15.15 4.14 -17.13
N PRO A 158 -16.33 3.57 -17.48
CA PRO A 158 -17.08 2.69 -16.58
C PRO A 158 -16.26 1.51 -16.06
N SER A 159 -16.52 1.08 -14.82
CA SER A 159 -15.82 -0.03 -14.15
C SER A 159 -15.83 -1.37 -14.92
N ASP A 160 -16.76 -1.57 -15.85
CA ASP A 160 -16.89 -2.77 -16.69
C ASP A 160 -16.21 -2.67 -18.07
N PHE A 161 -15.59 -1.54 -18.42
CA PHE A 161 -14.90 -1.37 -19.71
C PHE A 161 -13.43 -1.79 -19.66
N ALA A 162 -12.84 -2.28 -20.75
CA ALA A 162 -11.43 -2.68 -20.74
C ALA A 162 -10.45 -1.49 -20.74
N ASN A 163 -10.79 -0.41 -21.43
CA ASN A 163 -9.87 0.69 -21.75
C ASN A 163 -10.28 2.02 -21.09
N GLY A 164 -9.35 2.98 -21.10
CA GLY A 164 -9.54 4.31 -20.54
C GLY A 164 -9.06 4.41 -19.09
N ILE A 165 -9.15 5.62 -18.52
CA ILE A 165 -8.88 5.82 -17.09
C ILE A 165 -10.03 5.21 -16.29
N LYS A 166 -9.72 4.22 -15.46
CA LYS A 166 -10.67 3.38 -14.74
C LYS A 166 -10.94 3.89 -13.33
N ALA A 167 -9.96 4.54 -12.74
CA ALA A 167 -10.04 5.05 -11.38
C ALA A 167 -9.24 6.34 -11.21
N ILE A 168 -9.66 7.11 -10.21
CA ILE A 168 -8.89 8.21 -9.65
C ILE A 168 -8.39 7.78 -8.27
N PHE A 169 -7.10 8.01 -8.03
CA PHE A 169 -6.51 7.96 -6.70
C PHE A 169 -6.27 9.39 -6.20
N ILE A 170 -6.70 9.69 -4.98
CA ILE A 170 -6.52 11.00 -4.37
C ILE A 170 -6.31 10.88 -2.86
N ARG A 171 -5.38 11.68 -2.34
CA ARG A 171 -5.16 11.83 -0.89
C ARG A 171 -5.91 13.03 -0.34
N ASP A 172 -6.30 12.93 0.90
CA ASP A 172 -6.81 14.04 1.69
C ASP A 172 -6.34 13.87 3.15
N GLY A 173 -5.25 14.55 3.48
CA GLY A 173 -4.47 14.26 4.68
C GLY A 173 -4.05 12.78 4.72
N LYS A 174 -4.19 12.17 5.90
CA LYS A 174 -3.86 10.75 6.13
C LYS A 174 -4.88 9.76 5.55
N SER A 175 -5.85 10.23 4.78
CA SER A 175 -6.86 9.40 4.14
C SER A 175 -6.59 9.26 2.65
N ALA A 176 -6.84 8.09 2.12
CA ALA A 176 -6.67 7.79 0.70
C ALA A 176 -7.99 7.31 0.10
N TYR A 177 -8.37 7.89 -1.03
CA TYR A 177 -9.62 7.63 -1.70
C TYR A 177 -9.38 7.04 -3.08
N TRP A 178 -10.20 6.04 -3.40
CA TRP A 178 -10.29 5.42 -4.72
C TRP A 178 -11.67 5.70 -5.29
N ILE A 179 -11.72 6.34 -6.46
CA ILE A 179 -12.97 6.76 -7.09
C ILE A 179 -13.10 6.05 -8.42
N GLU A 180 -14.26 5.46 -8.66
CA GLU A 180 -14.59 4.78 -9.90
C GLU A 180 -15.97 5.20 -10.41
N TYR A 181 -16.19 5.03 -11.71
CA TYR A 181 -17.50 5.27 -12.31
C TYR A 181 -18.27 3.96 -12.50
N ARG A 182 -19.48 3.90 -11.94
CA ARG A 182 -20.43 2.80 -12.10
C ARG A 182 -21.59 3.28 -12.98
N ARG A 183 -21.73 2.72 -14.18
CA ARG A 183 -22.91 2.93 -15.04
C ARG A 183 -24.04 1.96 -14.66
N LYS A 184 -25.26 2.19 -15.14
CA LYS A 184 -26.34 1.22 -14.98
C LYS A 184 -26.08 -0.02 -15.84
N THR A 185 -26.24 -1.19 -15.25
CA THR A 185 -26.24 -2.49 -15.95
C THR A 185 -27.44 -3.31 -15.47
N ASP A 186 -27.79 -4.34 -16.23
CA ASP A 186 -28.84 -5.28 -15.83
C ASP A 186 -28.43 -6.00 -14.53
N GLY A 187 -29.34 -6.04 -13.56
CA GLY A 187 -29.09 -6.61 -12.23
C GLY A 187 -28.35 -5.69 -11.25
N ALA A 188 -27.83 -4.53 -11.68
CA ALA A 188 -27.17 -3.60 -10.75
C ALA A 188 -28.18 -3.00 -9.75
N GLY A 189 -27.93 -3.22 -8.46
CA GLY A 189 -28.73 -2.69 -7.34
C GLY A 189 -28.52 -1.21 -7.04
N TYR A 190 -27.71 -0.51 -7.83
CA TYR A 190 -27.31 0.88 -7.62
C TYR A 190 -27.74 1.79 -8.79
N LYS A 191 -27.66 3.11 -8.56
CA LYS A 191 -27.85 4.16 -9.58
C LYS A 191 -26.52 4.44 -10.32
N PRO A 192 -26.54 4.89 -11.58
CA PRO A 192 -25.32 5.37 -12.21
C PRO A 192 -24.68 6.51 -11.41
N GLY A 193 -23.37 6.48 -11.20
CA GLY A 193 -22.64 7.49 -10.46
C GLY A 193 -21.24 7.07 -10.04
N LEU A 194 -20.60 7.89 -9.21
CA LEU A 194 -19.33 7.59 -8.59
C LEU A 194 -19.53 6.61 -7.44
N ALA A 195 -18.71 5.57 -7.38
CA ALA A 195 -18.47 4.82 -6.16
C ALA A 195 -17.11 5.24 -5.60
N ILE A 196 -17.05 5.52 -4.30
CA ILE A 196 -15.85 6.00 -3.62
C ILE A 196 -15.52 5.03 -2.49
N TYR A 197 -14.25 4.66 -2.38
CA TYR A 197 -13.73 3.79 -1.34
C TYR A 197 -12.59 4.48 -0.60
N ARG A 198 -12.48 4.26 0.71
CA ARG A 198 -11.27 4.54 1.48
C ARG A 198 -10.31 3.35 1.36
N LEU A 199 -9.03 3.65 1.26
CA LEU A 199 -7.93 2.67 1.25
C LEU A 199 -7.18 2.62 2.58
N ASP A 200 -7.23 3.70 3.35
CA ASP A 200 -6.70 3.69 4.71
C ASP A 200 -7.58 2.84 5.62
N PRO A 201 -6.98 1.91 6.39
CA PRO A 201 -7.74 0.99 7.21
C PRO A 201 -8.26 1.67 8.49
N PRO A 202 -9.45 1.29 8.98
CA PRO A 202 -9.88 1.61 10.34
C PRO A 202 -8.96 0.94 11.37
N PRO A 203 -8.80 1.50 12.58
CA PRO A 203 -8.25 0.74 13.68
C PRO A 203 -9.16 -0.46 13.98
N ILE A 204 -8.60 -1.55 14.52
CA ILE A 204 -9.37 -2.77 14.83
C ILE A 204 -10.57 -2.48 15.75
N SER A 205 -10.42 -1.53 16.67
CA SER A 205 -11.50 -1.06 17.54
C SER A 205 -12.71 -0.42 16.81
N ALA A 206 -12.55 -0.02 15.55
CA ALA A 206 -13.60 0.52 14.70
C ALA A 206 -14.07 -0.47 13.61
N VAL A 207 -13.61 -1.72 13.64
CA VAL A 207 -14.10 -2.79 12.75
C VAL A 207 -15.32 -3.45 13.37
N VAL A 208 -16.38 -3.60 12.57
CA VAL A 208 -17.57 -4.38 12.89
C VAL A 208 -17.58 -5.60 12.00
N SER A 209 -17.19 -6.74 12.59
CA SER A 209 -17.08 -8.03 11.92
C SER A 209 -17.98 -9.08 12.57
N VAL A 210 -18.43 -10.05 11.77
CA VAL A 210 -19.11 -11.25 12.24
C VAL A 210 -18.13 -12.36 12.62
N ASN A 211 -16.86 -12.23 12.24
CA ASN A 211 -15.78 -13.14 12.55
C ASN A 211 -15.18 -12.78 13.93
N PRO A 212 -15.27 -13.68 14.93
CA PRO A 212 -14.74 -13.40 16.27
C PRO A 212 -13.22 -13.15 16.30
N GLU A 213 -12.47 -13.68 15.32
CA GLU A 213 -11.01 -13.51 15.23
C GLU A 213 -10.60 -12.05 14.99
N ASP A 214 -11.46 -11.26 14.33
CA ASP A 214 -11.12 -9.89 13.93
C ASP A 214 -11.08 -8.95 15.13
N ALA A 215 -11.80 -9.25 16.21
CA ALA A 215 -11.77 -8.47 17.44
C ALA A 215 -10.43 -8.57 18.19
N GLU A 216 -9.64 -9.61 17.90
CA GLU A 216 -8.32 -9.86 18.49
C GLU A 216 -7.18 -9.70 17.47
N ALA A 217 -7.50 -9.21 16.26
CA ALA A 217 -6.51 -9.02 15.21
C ALA A 217 -5.51 -7.91 15.56
N ALA A 218 -4.30 -8.03 15.00
CA ALA A 218 -3.31 -6.97 15.08
C ALA A 218 -3.78 -5.74 14.27
N GLU A 219 -3.35 -4.55 14.70
CA GLU A 219 -3.62 -3.32 13.96
C GLU A 219 -3.09 -3.41 12.52
N PHE A 220 -3.86 -2.86 11.59
CA PHE A 220 -3.44 -2.79 10.21
C PHE A 220 -2.19 -1.90 10.07
N GLY A 221 -1.21 -2.40 9.32
CA GLY A 221 -0.04 -1.62 8.96
C GLY A 221 -0.36 -0.53 7.92
N ALA A 222 0.60 0.34 7.66
CA ALA A 222 0.50 1.35 6.60
C ALA A 222 0.63 0.76 5.17
N VAL A 223 1.04 -0.50 5.07
CA VAL A 223 1.17 -1.22 3.79
C VAL A 223 -0.19 -1.27 3.09
N LEU A 224 -0.15 -1.24 1.77
CA LEU A 224 -1.34 -1.25 0.93
C LEU A 224 -2.20 -2.51 1.17
N GLY A 225 -3.27 -2.34 1.95
CA GLY A 225 -4.21 -3.40 2.31
C GLY A 225 -5.01 -3.92 1.13
N THR A 226 -5.45 -5.17 1.19
CA THR A 226 -6.31 -5.79 0.14
C THR A 226 -7.76 -5.33 0.23
N ASP A 227 -8.19 -4.95 1.42
CA ASP A 227 -9.55 -4.53 1.74
C ASP A 227 -9.79 -3.08 1.32
N VAL A 228 -11.04 -2.78 1.00
CA VAL A 228 -11.50 -1.42 0.65
C VAL A 228 -12.77 -1.08 1.41
N TRP A 229 -12.95 0.20 1.74
CA TRP A 229 -14.09 0.64 2.55
C TRP A 229 -14.98 1.59 1.76
N MET A 230 -16.06 1.06 1.21
CA MET A 230 -17.01 1.78 0.37
C MET A 230 -17.77 2.84 1.18
N LEU A 231 -17.91 4.04 0.64
CA LEU A 231 -18.75 5.10 1.19
C LEU A 231 -20.21 4.89 0.77
N ASN A 232 -21.16 5.35 1.59
CA ASN A 232 -22.58 5.42 1.21
C ASN A 232 -22.96 6.84 0.79
N LEU A 233 -22.86 7.18 -0.49
CA LEU A 233 -23.13 8.53 -0.98
C LEU A 233 -24.61 8.86 -1.20
N ASP A 234 -25.52 7.92 -0.98
CA ASP A 234 -26.97 8.14 -1.21
C ASP A 234 -27.81 7.42 -0.14
N THR A 235 -28.52 6.36 -0.50
CA THR A 235 -29.56 5.73 0.33
C THR A 235 -29.19 4.33 0.80
N TYR A 236 -27.94 3.92 0.62
CA TYR A 236 -27.51 2.55 0.90
C TYR A 236 -27.69 2.21 2.38
N GLN A 237 -28.26 1.03 2.62
CA GLN A 237 -28.42 0.48 3.96
C GLN A 237 -27.92 -0.96 3.95
N TYR A 238 -27.06 -1.27 4.93
CA TYR A 238 -26.56 -2.60 5.18
C TYR A 238 -26.65 -2.92 6.66
N LYS A 239 -27.48 -3.91 6.98
CA LYS A 239 -27.54 -4.51 8.32
C LYS A 239 -26.89 -5.90 8.31
N ASP A 240 -27.30 -6.72 7.35
CA ASP A 240 -26.80 -8.06 7.07
C ASP A 240 -27.13 -8.41 5.61
N SER A 241 -26.67 -9.58 5.15
CA SER A 241 -26.86 -10.01 3.76
C SER A 241 -28.31 -10.19 3.30
N LYS A 242 -29.29 -10.21 4.23
CA LYS A 242 -30.73 -10.31 3.91
C LYS A 242 -31.43 -8.96 3.95
N SER A 243 -30.80 -7.94 4.51
CA SER A 243 -31.37 -6.61 4.71
C SER A 243 -30.46 -5.55 4.10
N VAL A 244 -30.47 -5.52 2.76
CA VAL A 244 -29.69 -4.59 1.93
C VAL A 244 -30.59 -3.87 0.94
N GLY A 245 -30.34 -2.58 0.75
CA GLY A 245 -31.08 -1.78 -0.23
C GLY A 245 -30.50 -0.39 -0.42
N GLY A 246 -31.08 0.36 -1.36
CA GLY A 246 -30.64 1.71 -1.70
C GLY A 246 -29.39 1.75 -2.59
N SER A 247 -28.93 2.96 -2.89
CA SER A 247 -27.74 3.20 -3.73
C SER A 247 -26.63 3.80 -2.88
N MET A 248 -25.39 3.40 -3.13
CA MET A 248 -24.17 3.96 -2.53
C MET A 248 -23.50 4.99 -3.43
N THR A 249 -23.93 5.05 -4.70
CA THR A 249 -23.35 5.92 -5.72
C THR A 249 -24.06 7.27 -5.76
N ALA A 250 -23.29 8.31 -6.08
CA ALA A 250 -23.81 9.65 -6.33
C ALA A 250 -22.98 10.36 -7.41
N LEU A 251 -23.52 11.44 -7.97
CA LEU A 251 -22.78 12.29 -8.91
C LEU A 251 -21.97 13.38 -8.21
N THR A 252 -22.19 13.59 -6.91
CA THR A 252 -21.44 14.55 -6.10
C THR A 252 -21.03 13.91 -4.78
N ALA A 253 -19.87 14.32 -4.27
CA ALA A 253 -19.38 13.88 -2.97
C ALA A 253 -18.37 14.90 -2.44
N LYS A 254 -18.13 14.87 -1.13
CA LYS A 254 -17.10 15.66 -0.45
C LYS A 254 -16.44 14.82 0.62
N THR A 255 -15.12 14.83 0.70
CA THR A 255 -14.41 14.11 1.77
C THR A 255 -14.74 14.72 3.14
N TYR A 256 -14.59 13.93 4.21
CA TYR A 256 -14.97 14.37 5.56
C TYR A 256 -14.18 15.59 6.06
N SER A 257 -12.96 15.82 5.56
CA SER A 257 -12.20 17.03 5.89
C SER A 257 -12.84 18.31 5.31
N GLY A 258 -13.64 18.14 4.25
CA GLY A 258 -14.18 19.23 3.45
C GLY A 258 -13.17 19.86 2.48
N ASN A 259 -11.96 19.32 2.32
CA ASN A 259 -10.93 19.86 1.44
C ASN A 259 -11.03 19.35 0.00
N VAL A 260 -11.68 18.21 -0.24
CA VAL A 260 -11.84 17.62 -1.58
C VAL A 260 -13.32 17.40 -1.88
N SER A 261 -13.75 17.82 -3.07
CA SER A 261 -15.09 17.57 -3.57
C SER A 261 -15.08 17.08 -5.01
N PHE A 262 -16.08 16.28 -5.35
CA PHE A 262 -16.28 15.66 -6.65
C PHE A 262 -17.64 16.07 -7.22
N SER A 263 -17.68 16.32 -8.52
CA SER A 263 -18.93 16.45 -9.30
C SER A 263 -18.74 15.71 -10.62
N ALA A 264 -19.72 14.93 -11.05
CA ALA A 264 -19.62 14.12 -12.25
C ALA A 264 -20.77 14.39 -13.23
N VAL A 265 -20.41 14.51 -14.51
CA VAL A 265 -21.36 14.46 -15.63
C VAL A 265 -21.26 13.08 -16.26
N ALA A 266 -22.23 12.23 -15.97
CA ALA A 266 -22.25 10.83 -16.36
C ALA A 266 -22.91 10.59 -17.73
N SER A 267 -22.40 9.61 -18.46
CA SER A 267 -22.98 9.02 -19.67
C SER A 267 -22.87 7.49 -19.63
N GLU A 268 -23.46 6.80 -20.60
CA GLU A 268 -23.36 5.33 -20.69
C GLU A 268 -21.92 4.83 -20.93
N THR A 269 -21.04 5.68 -21.44
CA THR A 269 -19.67 5.29 -21.86
C THR A 269 -18.56 5.98 -21.08
N SER A 270 -18.88 6.98 -20.26
CA SER A 270 -17.89 7.73 -19.48
C SER A 270 -18.53 8.59 -18.39
N ALA A 271 -17.73 9.10 -17.46
CA ALA A 271 -18.11 10.22 -16.60
C ALA A 271 -16.99 11.26 -16.58
N VAL A 272 -17.31 12.52 -16.88
CA VAL A 272 -16.38 13.63 -16.69
C VAL A 272 -16.49 14.08 -15.23
N VAL A 273 -15.44 13.84 -14.45
CA VAL A 273 -15.36 14.14 -13.03
C VAL A 273 -14.58 15.42 -12.83
N THR A 274 -15.25 16.46 -12.33
CA THR A 274 -14.62 17.67 -11.81
C THR A 274 -14.22 17.45 -10.38
N ILE A 275 -12.92 17.59 -10.10
CA ILE A 275 -12.33 17.45 -8.78
C ILE A 275 -11.89 18.82 -8.32
N THR A 276 -12.40 19.25 -7.18
CA THR A 276 -11.94 20.46 -6.51
C THR A 276 -11.21 20.05 -5.23
N LYS A 277 -9.92 20.36 -5.17
CA LYS A 277 -9.07 20.13 -4.00
C LYS A 277 -8.56 21.48 -3.52
N LYS A 278 -8.68 21.73 -2.21
CA LYS A 278 -8.06 22.87 -1.53
C LYS A 278 -6.57 22.86 -1.87
N ALA A 279 -6.07 24.00 -2.35
CA ALA A 279 -4.66 24.13 -2.70
C ALA A 279 -3.82 23.84 -1.45
N ASP A 280 -2.80 23.00 -1.64
CA ASP A 280 -1.84 22.73 -0.60
C ASP A 280 -0.82 23.88 -0.56
N THR A 281 -0.84 24.62 0.53
CA THR A 281 0.09 25.71 0.83
C THR A 281 0.92 25.41 2.08
N THR A 282 0.81 24.19 2.62
CA THR A 282 1.52 23.78 3.82
C THR A 282 2.81 23.11 3.38
N PRO A 283 3.98 23.66 3.73
CA PRO A 283 5.23 22.97 3.45
C PRO A 283 5.29 21.57 4.07
N PRO A 284 5.96 20.60 3.42
CA PRO A 284 6.21 19.30 4.03
C PRO A 284 7.01 19.46 5.35
N PRO A 285 6.95 18.49 6.27
CA PRO A 285 7.76 18.52 7.49
C PRO A 285 9.26 18.63 7.19
N VAL A 286 9.98 19.30 8.08
CA VAL A 286 11.45 19.41 7.99
C VAL A 286 12.06 18.01 8.03
N PRO A 287 12.92 17.64 7.06
CA PRO A 287 13.58 16.34 7.06
C PRO A 287 14.34 16.08 8.35
N ASN A 288 14.07 14.94 8.98
CA ASN A 288 14.81 14.46 10.13
C ASN A 288 16.16 13.88 9.68
N VAL A 289 17.14 14.74 9.43
CA VAL A 289 18.50 14.30 9.06
C VAL A 289 19.16 13.67 10.28
N LEU A 290 19.47 12.37 10.20
CA LEU A 290 20.11 11.63 11.28
C LEU A 290 21.48 12.25 11.63
N PRO A 291 21.91 12.20 12.90
CA PRO A 291 23.23 12.69 13.29
C PRO A 291 24.36 12.01 12.49
N VAL A 292 25.35 12.79 12.03
CA VAL A 292 26.51 12.29 11.26
C VAL A 292 27.22 11.11 11.92
N ALA A 293 27.26 11.07 13.25
CA ALA A 293 27.87 9.97 14.01
C ALA A 293 27.21 8.59 13.75
N GLN A 294 26.04 8.56 13.12
CA GLN A 294 25.35 7.33 12.75
C GLN A 294 25.63 6.90 11.31
N TRP A 295 26.25 7.74 10.48
CA TRP A 295 26.43 7.52 9.04
C TRP A 295 27.58 6.53 8.78
N ASN A 296 27.28 5.24 8.90
CA ASN A 296 28.31 4.19 8.95
C ASN A 296 28.47 3.40 7.64
N SER A 297 27.64 3.64 6.63
CA SER A 297 27.68 2.88 5.37
C SER A 297 27.14 3.71 4.19
N PRO A 298 27.70 3.58 2.97
CA PRO A 298 27.18 4.23 1.77
C PRO A 298 25.71 3.93 1.47
N ASN A 299 25.22 2.74 1.85
CA ASN A 299 23.84 2.31 1.64
C ASN A 299 22.90 2.69 2.80
N MET A 300 23.38 3.47 3.76
CA MET A 300 22.53 3.97 4.83
C MET A 300 21.68 5.14 4.35
N VAL A 301 20.39 5.07 4.65
CA VAL A 301 19.48 6.21 4.54
C VAL A 301 19.82 7.22 5.64
N ILE A 302 20.10 8.47 5.26
CA ILE A 302 20.48 9.53 6.22
C ILE A 302 19.26 10.26 6.82
N LEU A 303 18.05 9.89 6.40
CA LEU A 303 16.79 10.42 6.87
C LEU A 303 16.14 9.47 7.88
N GLY A 304 15.82 9.99 9.07
CA GLY A 304 15.00 9.32 10.07
C GLY A 304 13.50 9.45 9.77
N PRO A 305 12.65 8.80 10.58
CA PRO A 305 11.20 8.91 10.44
C PRO A 305 10.71 10.34 10.68
N GLY A 306 9.51 10.65 10.17
CA GLY A 306 8.80 11.92 10.42
C GLY A 306 8.89 12.97 9.31
N GLY A 307 9.51 12.66 8.16
CA GLY A 307 9.58 13.54 6.99
C GLY A 307 8.42 13.38 5.99
N GLU A 308 7.38 12.63 6.33
CA GLU A 308 6.25 12.36 5.44
C GLU A 308 5.28 13.53 5.44
N ASP A 309 4.93 14.02 4.25
CA ASP A 309 3.87 15.00 4.09
C ASP A 309 2.49 14.31 4.13
N ALA A 310 1.58 14.90 4.92
CA ALA A 310 0.24 14.40 5.09
C ALA A 310 -0.65 14.76 3.90
N ASP A 311 -0.44 15.91 3.26
CA ASP A 311 -1.38 16.43 2.26
C ASP A 311 -0.99 16.05 0.83
N THR A 312 0.32 16.02 0.54
CA THR A 312 0.84 15.59 -0.76
C THR A 312 2.07 14.68 -0.61
N ALA A 313 2.59 14.18 -1.74
CA ALA A 313 3.78 13.32 -1.73
C ALA A 313 5.05 14.18 -1.76
N VAL A 314 6.03 13.86 -0.93
CA VAL A 314 7.39 14.41 -1.05
C VAL A 314 8.05 13.80 -2.29
N VAL A 315 8.43 14.66 -3.25
CA VAL A 315 9.01 14.24 -4.54
C VAL A 315 10.48 14.62 -4.70
N GLY A 316 11.02 15.46 -3.83
CA GLY A 316 12.40 15.90 -3.95
C GLY A 316 12.97 16.51 -2.68
N PHE A 317 14.28 16.75 -2.73
CA PHE A 317 15.04 17.39 -1.65
C PHE A 317 16.06 18.38 -2.24
N GLU A 318 16.32 19.44 -1.48
CA GLU A 318 17.45 20.34 -1.71
C GLU A 318 18.41 20.24 -0.52
N ALA A 319 19.70 20.37 -0.80
CA ALA A 319 20.72 20.52 0.24
C ALA A 319 21.33 21.91 0.22
N GLN A 320 21.71 22.37 1.40
CA GLN A 320 22.58 23.50 1.59
C GLN A 320 23.98 22.95 1.93
N ILE A 321 24.94 23.19 1.03
CA ILE A 321 26.33 22.76 1.15
C ILE A 321 27.20 24.01 1.21
N ASP A 322 27.84 24.25 2.36
CA ASP A 322 28.61 25.47 2.65
C ASP A 322 27.85 26.77 2.30
N GLY A 323 26.55 26.78 2.58
CA GLY A 323 25.66 27.91 2.30
C GLY A 323 25.06 27.93 0.91
N ALA A 324 25.60 27.17 -0.07
CA ALA A 324 25.08 27.08 -1.42
C ALA A 324 23.96 26.04 -1.54
N VAL A 325 22.84 26.40 -2.18
CA VAL A 325 21.71 25.50 -2.42
C VAL A 325 21.97 24.65 -3.65
N GLN A 326 21.85 23.33 -3.51
CA GLN A 326 22.01 22.34 -4.57
C GLN A 326 20.82 21.39 -4.58
N THR A 327 20.29 21.09 -5.77
CA THR A 327 19.29 20.03 -5.94
C THR A 327 19.98 18.68 -5.79
N LEU A 328 19.48 17.85 -4.90
CA LEU A 328 20.02 16.53 -4.69
C LEU A 328 19.28 15.49 -5.53
N LYS A 329 20.01 14.50 -6.07
CA LYS A 329 19.39 13.37 -6.78
C LYS A 329 18.82 12.39 -5.75
N ALA A 330 17.53 12.49 -5.48
CA ALA A 330 16.86 11.58 -4.56
C ALA A 330 16.70 10.17 -5.16
N SER A 331 16.88 9.16 -4.32
CA SER A 331 16.79 7.74 -4.68
C SER A 331 15.46 7.16 -4.19
N ASP A 332 15.02 6.05 -4.79
CA ASP A 332 13.89 5.29 -4.23
C ASP A 332 14.32 4.58 -2.94
N ILE A 333 13.38 4.39 -2.02
CA ILE A 333 13.63 3.62 -0.80
C ILE A 333 13.83 2.14 -1.16
N ASP A 334 14.96 1.57 -0.75
CA ASP A 334 15.31 0.17 -0.98
C ASP A 334 14.40 -0.72 -0.14
N GLY A 335 13.80 -1.75 -0.75
CA GLY A 335 12.87 -2.65 -0.06
C GLY A 335 11.51 -2.02 0.28
N TRP A 336 11.19 -0.87 -0.32
CA TRP A 336 9.90 -0.21 -0.14
C TRP A 336 8.73 -1.12 -0.54
N MET A 337 7.69 -1.10 0.29
CA MET A 337 6.40 -1.70 -0.02
C MET A 337 5.36 -0.59 -0.23
N PRO A 338 4.49 -0.70 -1.25
CA PRO A 338 3.39 0.23 -1.44
C PRO A 338 2.57 0.44 -0.18
N THR A 339 2.15 1.69 0.05
CA THR A 339 1.25 2.07 1.16
C THR A 339 -0.07 2.56 0.61
N TYR A 340 -1.11 2.64 1.44
CA TYR A 340 -2.39 3.22 1.00
C TYR A 340 -2.24 4.70 0.61
N LEU A 341 -1.25 5.41 1.17
CA LEU A 341 -0.91 6.76 0.73
C LEU A 341 -0.11 6.73 -0.58
N SER A 342 0.93 5.91 -0.68
CA SER A 342 1.79 5.80 -1.87
C SER A 342 1.62 4.43 -2.54
N PRO A 343 0.55 4.18 -3.32
CA PRO A 343 0.36 2.86 -3.92
C PRO A 343 1.21 2.61 -5.18
N PHE A 344 1.65 3.66 -5.87
CA PHE A 344 2.26 3.53 -7.21
C PHE A 344 3.75 3.84 -7.28
N VAL A 345 4.21 4.81 -6.48
CA VAL A 345 5.58 5.34 -6.58
C VAL A 345 6.20 5.33 -5.20
N ALA A 346 7.41 4.79 -5.12
CA ALA A 346 8.21 4.81 -3.91
C ALA A 346 8.47 6.27 -3.48
N PRO A 347 8.27 6.61 -2.19
CA PRO A 347 8.75 7.86 -1.66
C PRO A 347 10.25 7.99 -1.89
N LYS A 348 10.68 9.22 -2.14
CA LYS A 348 12.09 9.52 -2.36
C LYS A 348 12.84 9.59 -1.03
N THR A 349 14.08 9.16 -1.03
CA THR A 349 15.00 9.20 0.12
C THR A 349 16.40 9.62 -0.30
N PHE A 350 17.28 9.74 0.69
CA PHE A 350 18.68 10.08 0.50
C PHE A 350 19.60 9.08 1.18
N TYR A 351 20.52 8.49 0.40
CA TYR A 351 21.56 7.64 0.92
C TYR A 351 22.86 8.43 1.12
N LEU A 352 23.71 7.96 2.03
CA LEU A 352 25.04 8.55 2.23
C LEU A 352 25.83 8.62 0.91
N ARG A 353 25.75 7.58 0.07
CA ARG A 353 26.40 7.53 -1.25
C ARG A 353 25.97 8.64 -2.23
N ASP A 354 24.78 9.20 -2.02
CA ASP A 354 24.20 10.21 -2.91
C ASP A 354 24.75 11.62 -2.60
N LEU A 355 25.46 11.80 -1.47
CA LEU A 355 26.11 13.06 -1.12
C LEU A 355 27.42 13.27 -1.89
N PRO A 356 27.78 14.53 -2.22
CA PRO A 356 29.07 14.84 -2.83
C PRO A 356 30.23 14.55 -1.88
N GLU A 357 31.38 14.21 -2.45
CA GLU A 357 32.61 13.94 -1.69
C GLU A 357 33.18 15.23 -1.09
N GLY A 358 33.82 15.12 0.07
CA GLY A 358 34.54 16.22 0.72
C GLY A 358 34.04 16.57 2.13
N SER A 359 34.58 17.65 2.67
CA SER A 359 34.25 18.15 4.01
C SER A 359 33.52 19.48 3.90
N TYR A 360 32.29 19.54 4.40
CA TYR A 360 31.42 20.71 4.28
C TYR A 360 30.36 20.76 5.37
N THR A 361 29.68 21.90 5.44
CA THR A 361 28.49 22.09 6.27
C THR A 361 27.24 21.70 5.47
N PHE A 362 26.39 20.84 6.03
CA PHE A 362 25.24 20.24 5.37
C PHE A 362 23.93 20.55 6.10
N ALA A 363 22.89 20.94 5.35
CA ALA A 363 21.49 20.93 5.78
C ALA A 363 20.59 20.50 4.62
N MET A 364 19.38 20.03 4.89
CA MET A 364 18.45 19.53 3.86
C MET A 364 17.04 20.05 4.08
N ARG A 365 16.28 20.23 2.99
CA ARG A 365 14.84 20.48 3.03
C ARG A 365 14.08 19.61 2.04
N ALA A 366 12.83 19.30 2.34
CA ALA A 366 11.94 18.53 1.48
C ALA A 366 11.17 19.45 0.52
N ILE A 367 10.79 18.89 -0.62
CA ILE A 367 9.93 19.51 -1.63
C ILE A 367 8.79 18.54 -1.95
N ASP A 368 7.57 19.03 -1.80
CA ASP A 368 6.37 18.27 -2.13
C ASP A 368 6.04 18.32 -3.64
N ILE A 369 5.03 17.55 -4.07
CA ILE A 369 4.64 17.44 -5.48
C ILE A 369 4.05 18.72 -6.06
N VAL A 370 3.59 19.64 -5.22
CA VAL A 370 3.04 20.94 -5.66
C VAL A 370 4.09 22.06 -5.60
N GLY A 371 5.26 21.78 -5.03
CA GLY A 371 6.43 22.65 -4.99
C GLY A 371 6.65 23.39 -3.66
N ASN A 372 5.87 23.12 -2.61
CA ASN A 372 6.15 23.73 -1.31
C ASN A 372 7.45 23.15 -0.73
N LYS A 373 8.21 23.99 -0.05
CA LYS A 373 9.53 23.65 0.49
C LYS A 373 9.53 23.79 2.00
N SER A 374 9.96 22.74 2.70
CA SER A 374 10.11 22.79 4.15
C SER A 374 11.16 23.83 4.57
N ASP A 375 11.19 24.16 5.86
CA ASP A 375 12.36 24.77 6.46
C ASP A 375 13.58 23.82 6.35
N TRP A 376 14.77 24.39 6.53
CA TRP A 376 16.02 23.64 6.55
C TRP A 376 16.14 22.80 7.82
N SER A 377 16.68 21.60 7.68
CA SER A 377 17.12 20.78 8.82
C SER A 377 18.18 21.50 9.64
N SER A 378 18.45 20.98 10.84
CA SER A 378 19.63 21.38 11.60
C SER A 378 20.90 21.16 10.77
N SER A 379 21.80 22.13 10.85
CA SER A 379 23.06 22.11 10.11
C SER A 379 24.08 21.20 10.78
N GLN A 380 24.76 20.36 10.00
CA GLN A 380 25.73 19.38 10.47
C GLN A 380 27.05 19.50 9.69
N LYS A 381 28.19 19.34 10.36
CA LYS A 381 29.48 19.23 9.66
C LYS A 381 29.70 17.78 9.25
N VAL A 382 29.93 17.55 7.96
CA VAL A 382 30.07 16.21 7.39
C VAL A 382 31.42 16.06 6.70
N VAL A 383 31.93 14.83 6.69
CA VAL A 383 33.08 14.41 5.89
C VAL A 383 32.60 13.20 5.10
N ILE A 384 32.42 13.37 3.79
CA ILE A 384 31.95 12.32 2.89
C ILE A 384 33.13 11.67 2.21
N ASP A 385 33.48 10.52 2.77
CA ASP A 385 34.42 9.50 2.32
C ASP A 385 33.90 8.57 1.20
N ARG A 386 34.21 8.78 -0.09
CA ARG A 386 33.81 7.80 -1.14
C ARG A 386 34.98 7.24 -1.95
N ALA A 387 36.17 7.78 -1.78
CA ALA A 387 37.33 7.34 -2.53
C ALA A 387 37.80 5.98 -2.01
N HIS A 388 38.35 5.17 -2.90
CA HIS A 388 39.15 4.05 -2.46
C HIS A 388 40.52 4.57 -2.01
N PRO A 389 41.14 3.96 -0.99
CA PRO A 389 42.53 4.24 -0.66
C PRO A 389 43.40 4.10 -1.90
N VAL A 390 44.22 5.10 -2.19
CA VAL A 390 45.20 5.02 -3.27
C VAL A 390 46.39 4.23 -2.75
N VAL A 391 46.72 3.15 -3.45
CA VAL A 391 47.77 2.20 -3.07
C VAL A 391 48.89 2.28 -4.10
N THR A 392 50.09 2.61 -3.65
CA THR A 392 51.33 2.64 -4.43
C THR A 392 52.46 1.93 -3.70
N ASN A 393 53.48 1.49 -4.44
CA ASN A 393 54.64 0.80 -3.87
C ASN A 393 55.70 1.77 -3.33
N SER A 394 55.32 2.59 -2.33
CA SER A 394 56.21 3.57 -1.70
C SER A 394 56.56 3.17 -0.26
N PHE A 395 57.62 2.38 -0.12
CA PHE A 395 58.10 1.84 1.15
C PHE A 395 59.43 2.47 1.53
N ALA A 396 59.63 2.75 2.81
CA ALA A 396 60.90 3.20 3.38
C ALA A 396 61.17 2.47 4.69
N VAL A 397 62.39 1.94 4.86
CA VAL A 397 62.81 1.39 6.15
C VAL A 397 62.96 2.55 7.14
N SER A 398 62.20 2.50 8.24
CA SER A 398 62.23 3.53 9.28
C SER A 398 63.15 3.16 10.44
N ASN A 399 63.31 1.86 10.71
CA ASN A 399 64.24 1.36 11.72
C ASN A 399 64.65 -0.09 11.42
N ALA A 400 65.83 -0.50 11.87
CA ALA A 400 66.30 -1.89 11.77
C ALA A 400 67.19 -2.23 12.98
N ASN A 401 66.92 -3.36 13.63
CA ASN A 401 67.74 -3.92 14.70
C ASN A 401 68.00 -5.42 14.45
N ALA A 402 68.69 -6.10 15.37
CA ALA A 402 69.10 -7.49 15.19
C ALA A 402 67.93 -8.49 15.00
N ASN A 403 66.72 -8.13 15.46
CA ASN A 403 65.55 -9.01 15.47
C ASN A 403 64.34 -8.44 14.70
N GLU A 404 64.38 -7.20 14.22
CA GLU A 404 63.22 -6.51 13.65
C GLU A 404 63.61 -5.45 12.62
N VAL A 405 62.81 -5.30 11.56
CA VAL A 405 62.90 -4.22 10.58
C VAL A 405 61.53 -3.54 10.47
N THR A 406 61.45 -2.28 10.88
CA THR A 406 60.24 -1.47 10.74
C THR A 406 60.23 -0.80 9.37
N VAL A 407 59.12 -0.93 8.64
CA VAL A 407 58.92 -0.31 7.32
C VAL A 407 57.77 0.69 7.39
N ALA A 408 58.07 1.95 7.08
CA ALA A 408 57.06 2.95 6.83
C ALA A 408 56.55 2.82 5.39
N TRP A 409 55.27 2.48 5.24
CA TRP A 409 54.57 2.50 3.96
C TRP A 409 53.86 3.84 3.79
N LYS A 410 54.39 4.68 2.90
CA LYS A 410 53.81 5.97 2.52
C LYS A 410 52.93 5.87 1.27
N GLY A 411 52.82 4.67 0.70
CA GLY A 411 52.13 4.44 -0.54
C GLY A 411 50.63 4.17 -0.39
N ALA A 412 50.14 3.92 0.82
CA ALA A 412 48.72 3.92 1.12
C ALA A 412 48.30 5.31 1.60
N THR A 413 47.56 6.03 0.77
CA THR A 413 46.99 7.33 1.12
C THR A 413 45.50 7.33 0.90
N ASP A 414 44.77 7.86 1.88
CA ASP A 414 43.35 8.13 1.77
C ASP A 414 43.07 9.48 2.42
N ALA A 415 42.76 10.48 1.58
CA ALA A 415 42.55 11.84 2.04
C ALA A 415 41.27 11.99 2.87
N GLY A 416 40.26 11.14 2.63
CA GLY A 416 38.99 11.20 3.32
C GLY A 416 38.98 10.42 4.64
N ALA A 417 39.68 9.28 4.70
CA ALA A 417 39.91 8.54 5.95
C ALA A 417 41.06 9.12 6.80
N GLY A 418 41.81 10.10 6.28
CA GLY A 418 42.96 10.71 6.95
C GLY A 418 44.18 9.79 7.05
N ILE A 419 44.26 8.75 6.19
CA ILE A 419 45.40 7.85 6.13
C ILE A 419 46.51 8.55 5.37
N CYS A 420 47.52 9.03 6.10
CA CYS A 420 48.70 9.67 5.52
C CYS A 420 49.95 8.76 5.53
N GLN A 421 49.97 7.73 6.37
CA GLN A 421 51.07 6.77 6.50
C GLN A 421 50.61 5.51 7.23
N VAL A 422 51.06 4.33 6.79
CA VAL A 422 50.87 3.05 7.47
C VAL A 422 52.24 2.54 7.94
N ASN A 423 52.37 2.17 9.21
CA ASN A 423 53.58 1.55 9.73
C ASN A 423 53.38 0.04 9.77
N VAL A 424 54.25 -0.70 9.08
CA VAL A 424 54.32 -2.15 9.14
C VAL A 424 55.53 -2.51 10.00
N VAL A 425 55.26 -3.18 11.11
CA VAL A 425 56.27 -3.62 12.09
C VAL A 425 56.57 -5.09 11.84
#